data_AF-W0JBK8-F1
#
_entry.id   AF-W0JBK8-F1
#
_cell.length_a   1.000
_cell.length_b   1.000
_cell.length_c   1.000
_cell.angle_alpha   90.00
_cell.angle_beta   90.00
_cell.angle_gamma   90.00
#
_symmetry.space_group_name_H-M   'P 1'
#
loop_
_entity.id
_entity.type
_entity.pdbx_description
1 polymer ?
#
loop_
_entity_poly.entity_id
_entity_poly.type
_entity_poly.pdbx_seq_one_letter_code
_entity_poly.pdbx_strand_id
1 'polypeptide(L)'
;MKTEQQLITEARRIEQLGRMEWERYPRPHPASSDLDLAEILVLYRFPSVTSEEREANDGPVLTRRIERRIEIELDAATPEFSLVTEEVVTDADGQVVRHEHPDVSSSSESAFDVLSEGQVLTDYDQLGCQLLPLVERMESRDFGDPTSADDIAEVERIVEAGVLPATDRLRIKAEIVEFLEGRLEAGAFVTHVIDRHFCREGRCETVTERHGHRITIEEP
;
A
#
# COMPACT_ATOMS: atom_id res chain seq x y z
N MET A 1 -2.88 -0.55 8.23
CA MET A 1 -2.75 -1.35 6.98
C MET A 1 -3.84 -2.41 6.93
N LYS A 2 -4.30 -2.83 5.73
CA LYS A 2 -5.25 -3.95 5.61
C LYS A 2 -4.56 -5.29 5.81
N THR A 3 -5.26 -6.27 6.38
CA THR A 3 -4.78 -7.66 6.44
C THR A 3 -5.10 -8.42 5.14
N GLU A 4 -4.45 -9.57 4.93
CA GLU A 4 -4.69 -10.43 3.77
C GLU A 4 -6.17 -10.84 3.65
N GLN A 5 -6.79 -11.30 4.74
CA GLN A 5 -8.21 -11.66 4.75
C GLN A 5 -9.14 -10.48 4.39
N GLN A 6 -8.78 -9.26 4.81
CA GLN A 6 -9.52 -8.05 4.44
C GLN A 6 -9.38 -7.75 2.94
N LEU A 7 -8.19 -7.95 2.38
CA LEU A 7 -7.95 -7.81 0.93
C LEU A 7 -8.72 -8.86 0.13
N ILE A 8 -8.72 -10.13 0.54
CA ILE A 8 -9.49 -11.19 -0.12
C ILE A 8 -10.98 -10.84 -0.15
N THR A 9 -11.51 -10.35 0.98
CA THR A 9 -12.94 -10.00 1.10
C THR A 9 -13.31 -8.84 0.18
N GLU A 10 -12.49 -7.79 0.13
CA GLU A 10 -12.72 -6.63 -0.72
C GLU A 10 -12.53 -6.99 -2.21
N ALA A 11 -11.52 -7.77 -2.54
CA ALA A 11 -11.25 -8.23 -3.91
C ALA A 11 -12.44 -9.00 -4.50
N ARG A 12 -13.04 -9.92 -3.72
CA ARG A 12 -14.25 -10.64 -4.14
C ARG A 12 -15.42 -9.71 -4.44
N ARG A 13 -15.57 -8.64 -3.66
CA ARG A 13 -16.61 -7.64 -3.88
C ARG A 13 -16.37 -6.86 -5.18
N ILE A 14 -15.13 -6.42 -5.40
CA ILE A 14 -14.72 -5.71 -6.62
C ILE A 14 -14.93 -6.59 -7.84
N GLU A 15 -14.49 -7.84 -7.77
CA GLU A 15 -14.62 -8.80 -8.86
C GLU A 15 -16.08 -9.07 -9.22
N GLN A 16 -16.93 -9.30 -8.21
CA GLN A 16 -18.36 -9.49 -8.42
C GLN A 16 -19.02 -8.27 -9.08
N LEU A 17 -18.67 -7.07 -8.64
CA LEU A 17 -19.19 -5.83 -9.22
C LEU A 17 -18.73 -5.66 -10.68
N GLY A 18 -17.44 -5.82 -10.95
CA GLY A 18 -16.86 -5.68 -12.28
C GLY A 18 -17.45 -6.69 -13.27
N ARG A 19 -17.53 -7.97 -12.89
CA ARG A 19 -18.16 -9.00 -13.74
C ARG A 19 -19.62 -8.72 -14.01
N MET A 20 -20.39 -8.31 -13.00
CA MET A 20 -21.82 -7.99 -13.16
C MET A 20 -22.03 -6.83 -14.14
N GLU A 21 -21.25 -5.76 -14.04
CA GLU A 21 -21.37 -4.60 -14.92
C GLU A 21 -20.88 -4.92 -16.34
N TRP A 22 -19.77 -5.65 -16.49
CA TRP A 22 -19.28 -6.13 -17.77
C TRP A 22 -20.28 -7.05 -18.50
N GLU A 23 -20.95 -7.96 -17.77
CA GLU A 23 -21.99 -8.84 -18.35
C GLU A 23 -23.25 -8.07 -18.78
N ARG A 24 -23.56 -6.95 -18.11
CA ARG A 24 -24.70 -6.08 -18.47
C ARG A 24 -24.39 -5.16 -19.64
N TYR A 25 -23.10 -4.92 -19.91
CA TYR A 25 -22.69 -3.97 -20.92
C TYR A 25 -23.04 -4.48 -22.33
N PRO A 26 -23.82 -3.72 -23.11
CA PRO A 26 -24.17 -4.11 -24.46
C PRO A 26 -22.92 -4.07 -25.33
N ARG A 27 -22.45 -5.25 -25.78
CA ARG A 27 -21.28 -5.31 -26.66
C ARG A 27 -21.58 -4.59 -27.98
N PRO A 28 -20.72 -3.64 -28.40
CA PRO A 28 -20.95 -2.92 -29.65
C PRO A 28 -21.01 -3.91 -30.82
N HIS A 29 -21.99 -3.70 -31.70
CA HIS A 29 -22.09 -4.47 -32.93
C HIS A 29 -20.94 -4.04 -33.85
N PRO A 30 -20.20 -4.94 -34.51
CA PRO A 30 -18.96 -4.62 -35.25
C PRO A 30 -19.16 -3.70 -36.49
N ALA A 31 -20.36 -3.13 -36.67
CA ALA A 31 -20.72 -2.26 -37.78
C ALA A 31 -20.73 -0.76 -37.43
N SER A 32 -20.59 -0.36 -36.15
CA SER A 32 -20.48 1.06 -35.77
C SER A 32 -19.02 1.49 -35.71
N SER A 33 -18.56 2.11 -36.78
CA SER A 33 -17.24 2.72 -36.93
C SER A 33 -17.22 4.17 -36.44
N ASP A 34 -17.76 4.42 -35.25
CA ASP A 34 -17.43 5.65 -34.52
C ASP A 34 -16.26 5.31 -33.58
N LEU A 35 -15.39 6.28 -33.34
CA LEU A 35 -14.28 6.16 -32.40
C LEU A 35 -14.86 5.95 -30.99
N ASP A 36 -15.26 4.72 -30.67
CA ASP A 36 -15.77 4.34 -29.37
C ASP A 36 -14.63 4.54 -28.37
N LEU A 37 -14.79 5.53 -27.51
CA LEU A 37 -13.97 5.65 -26.33
C LEU A 37 -14.37 4.49 -25.42
N ALA A 38 -13.42 3.62 -25.10
CA ALA A 38 -13.60 2.53 -24.16
C ALA A 38 -14.36 3.00 -22.92
N GLU A 39 -15.46 2.33 -22.57
CA GLU A 39 -16.24 2.72 -21.42
C GLU A 39 -15.59 2.15 -20.15
N ILE A 40 -15.01 3.06 -19.36
CA ILE A 40 -14.25 2.71 -18.16
C ILE A 40 -15.13 2.86 -16.92
N LEU A 41 -15.20 1.82 -16.11
CA LEU A 41 -15.88 1.83 -14.82
C LEU A 41 -14.86 1.78 -13.67
N VAL A 42 -14.91 2.77 -12.78
CA VAL A 42 -14.13 2.77 -11.54
C VAL A 42 -14.82 1.91 -10.49
N LEU A 43 -14.19 0.82 -10.08
CA LEU A 43 -14.74 -0.15 -9.12
C LEU A 43 -14.30 0.10 -7.68
N TYR A 44 -13.09 0.66 -7.50
CA TYR A 44 -12.51 0.90 -6.19
C TYR A 44 -11.59 2.11 -6.21
N ARG A 45 -11.54 2.87 -5.10
CA ARG A 45 -10.61 3.98 -4.91
C ARG A 45 -9.83 3.76 -3.62
N PHE A 46 -8.51 3.86 -3.73
CA PHE A 46 -7.64 3.85 -2.56
C PHE A 46 -7.69 5.21 -1.86
N PRO A 47 -7.34 5.27 -0.56
CA PRO A 47 -7.12 6.54 0.11
C PRO A 47 -6.04 7.35 -0.64
N SER A 48 -6.32 8.62 -0.93
CA SER A 48 -5.32 9.50 -1.52
C SER A 48 -4.18 9.75 -0.54
N VAL A 49 -2.95 9.74 -1.05
CA VAL A 49 -1.77 10.10 -0.26
C VAL A 49 -1.36 11.53 -0.61
N THR A 50 -1.00 12.31 0.40
CA THR A 50 -0.63 13.71 0.21
C THR A 50 0.66 14.00 0.98
N SER A 51 1.61 14.64 0.31
CA SER A 51 2.90 15.04 0.86
C SER A 51 3.21 16.48 0.47
N GLU A 52 3.97 17.16 1.32
CA GLU A 52 4.57 18.44 0.98
C GLU A 52 5.90 18.18 0.27
N GLU A 53 6.13 18.86 -0.84
CA GLU A 53 7.39 18.85 -1.58
C GLU A 53 7.97 20.26 -1.60
N ARG A 54 9.30 20.36 -1.50
CA ARG A 54 10.02 21.62 -1.67
C ARG A 54 10.96 21.50 -2.86
N GLU A 55 10.74 22.33 -3.88
CA GLU A 55 11.59 22.31 -5.09
C GLU A 55 13.05 22.73 -4.82
N ALA A 56 13.33 23.39 -3.68
CA ALA A 56 14.67 23.70 -3.18
C ALA A 56 14.59 24.20 -1.71
N ASN A 57 15.75 24.46 -1.08
CA ASN A 57 15.85 25.01 0.29
C ASN A 57 15.09 26.33 0.52
N ASP A 58 14.63 27.02 -0.53
CA ASP A 58 13.85 28.27 -0.45
C ASP A 58 12.72 28.34 -1.52
N GLY A 59 12.34 27.18 -2.09
CA GLY A 59 11.29 27.09 -3.09
C GLY A 59 9.88 27.16 -2.48
N PRO A 60 8.84 27.39 -3.30
CA PRO A 60 7.45 27.29 -2.83
C PRO A 60 7.20 25.88 -2.28
N VAL A 61 6.39 25.80 -1.23
CA VAL A 61 5.87 24.51 -0.75
C VAL A 61 4.79 24.06 -1.73
N LEU A 62 5.01 22.91 -2.32
CA LEU A 62 4.07 22.25 -3.22
C LEU A 62 3.38 21.12 -2.47
N THR A 63 2.13 20.86 -2.83
CA THR A 63 1.38 19.72 -2.32
C THR A 63 1.30 18.67 -3.42
N ARG A 64 1.97 17.54 -3.23
CA ARG A 64 1.84 16.37 -4.10
C ARG A 64 0.72 15.48 -3.59
N ARG A 65 -0.18 15.07 -4.48
CA ARG A 65 -1.29 14.17 -4.21
C ARG A 65 -1.23 12.99 -5.19
N ILE A 66 -1.22 11.79 -4.63
CA ILE A 66 -1.29 10.55 -5.39
C ILE A 66 -2.66 9.93 -5.17
N GLU A 67 -3.35 9.62 -6.26
CA GLU A 67 -4.59 8.86 -6.26
C GLU A 67 -4.40 7.54 -6.98
N ARG A 68 -5.01 6.48 -6.43
CA ARG A 68 -5.07 5.17 -7.08
C ARG A 68 -6.49 4.66 -7.12
N ARG A 69 -6.82 3.96 -8.20
CA ARG A 69 -8.13 3.35 -8.39
C ARG A 69 -8.04 2.08 -9.22
N ILE A 70 -9.01 1.19 -9.01
CA ILE A 70 -9.18 -0.01 -9.83
C ILE A 70 -10.30 0.26 -10.81
N GLU A 71 -10.00 0.03 -12.08
CA GLU A 71 -10.90 0.23 -13.20
C GLU A 71 -11.13 -1.09 -13.95
N ILE A 72 -12.23 -1.15 -14.70
CA ILE A 72 -12.50 -2.19 -15.69
C ILE A 72 -12.94 -1.53 -16.99
N GLU A 73 -12.45 -2.03 -18.10
CA GLU A 73 -12.90 -1.69 -19.45
C GLU A 73 -14.11 -2.57 -19.82
N LEU A 74 -15.26 -1.96 -20.09
CA LEU A 74 -16.52 -2.69 -20.26
C LEU A 74 -16.69 -3.29 -21.67
N ASP A 75 -16.01 -2.74 -22.67
CA ASP A 75 -16.00 -3.21 -24.05
C ASP A 75 -14.92 -4.26 -24.35
N ALA A 76 -14.08 -4.59 -23.37
CA ALA A 76 -13.07 -5.63 -23.47
C ALA A 76 -13.67 -7.03 -23.69
N ALA A 77 -12.95 -7.89 -24.41
CA ALA A 77 -13.37 -9.26 -24.72
C ALA A 77 -13.55 -10.14 -23.46
N THR A 78 -12.81 -9.82 -22.40
CA THR A 78 -12.82 -10.44 -21.08
C THR A 78 -12.66 -9.35 -20.02
N PRO A 79 -13.23 -9.53 -18.81
CA PRO A 79 -13.07 -8.55 -17.74
C PRO A 79 -11.61 -8.53 -17.27
N GLU A 80 -10.93 -7.40 -17.44
CA GLU A 80 -9.59 -7.15 -16.94
C GLU A 80 -9.62 -5.95 -15.98
N PHE A 81 -9.06 -6.13 -14.80
CA PHE A 81 -8.98 -5.10 -13.78
C PHE A 81 -7.65 -4.37 -13.93
N SER A 82 -7.69 -3.04 -13.98
CA SER A 82 -6.51 -2.19 -14.12
C SER A 82 -6.31 -1.33 -12.88
N LEU A 83 -5.10 -1.33 -12.32
CA LEU A 83 -4.68 -0.37 -11.31
C LEU A 83 -4.19 0.90 -12.00
N VAL A 84 -4.92 1.99 -11.82
CA VAL A 84 -4.58 3.28 -12.40
C VAL A 84 -4.08 4.22 -11.30
N THR A 85 -2.93 4.84 -11.55
CA THR A 85 -2.31 5.83 -10.67
C THR A 85 -2.36 7.20 -11.35
N GLU A 86 -2.66 8.22 -10.57
CA GLU A 86 -2.69 9.61 -11.01
C GLU A 86 -1.99 10.50 -9.98
N GLU A 87 -1.09 11.35 -10.44
CA GLU A 87 -0.36 12.29 -9.61
C GLU A 87 -0.71 13.73 -9.98
N VAL A 88 -1.09 14.51 -8.99
CA VAL A 88 -1.34 15.95 -9.12
C VAL A 88 -0.49 16.68 -8.10
N VAL A 89 0.21 17.73 -8.55
CA VAL A 89 0.95 18.65 -7.70
C VAL A 89 0.32 20.03 -7.80
N THR A 90 -0.02 20.60 -6.66
CA THR A 90 -0.60 21.94 -6.55
C THR A 90 0.31 22.87 -5.77
N ASP A 91 0.22 24.17 -6.05
CA ASP A 91 0.83 25.22 -5.24
C ASP A 91 -0.02 25.51 -3.98
N ALA A 92 0.41 26.50 -3.20
CA ALA A 92 -0.28 26.94 -1.98
C ALA A 92 -1.68 27.54 -2.23
N ASP A 93 -1.94 28.02 -3.44
CA ASP A 93 -3.24 28.55 -3.86
C ASP A 93 -4.15 27.46 -4.45
N GLY A 94 -3.67 26.20 -4.48
CA GLY A 94 -4.37 25.05 -5.04
C GLY A 94 -4.37 24.99 -6.56
N GLN A 95 -3.55 25.81 -7.24
CA GLN A 95 -3.40 25.73 -8.68
C GLN A 95 -2.53 24.54 -9.06
N VAL A 96 -2.94 23.81 -10.08
CA VAL A 96 -2.20 22.65 -10.59
C VAL A 96 -0.93 23.14 -11.29
N VAL A 97 0.22 22.73 -10.76
CA VAL A 97 1.55 23.05 -11.29
C VAL A 97 2.11 21.89 -12.12
N ARG A 98 1.80 20.66 -11.71
CA ARG A 98 2.12 19.43 -12.43
C ARG A 98 0.93 18.49 -12.33
N HIS A 99 0.54 17.89 -13.46
CA HIS A 99 -0.47 16.83 -13.51
C HIS A 99 0.06 15.75 -14.42
N GLU A 100 0.35 14.59 -13.84
CA GLU A 100 0.72 13.42 -14.60
C GLU A 100 -0.56 12.75 -15.08
N HIS A 101 -0.61 12.44 -16.37
CA HIS A 101 -1.75 11.73 -16.94
C HIS A 101 -1.93 10.39 -16.21
N PRO A 102 -3.18 9.92 -16.02
CA PRO A 102 -3.42 8.62 -15.42
C PRO A 102 -2.65 7.53 -16.15
N ASP A 103 -1.87 6.77 -15.41
CA ASP A 103 -1.05 5.68 -15.93
C ASP A 103 -1.53 4.33 -15.38
N VAL A 104 -1.56 3.31 -16.24
CA VAL A 104 -1.92 1.95 -15.86
C VAL A 104 -0.68 1.31 -15.24
N SER A 105 -0.63 1.27 -13.91
CA SER A 105 0.49 0.72 -13.17
C SER A 105 0.55 -0.81 -13.31
N SER A 106 -0.60 -1.47 -13.33
CA SER A 106 -0.71 -2.91 -13.57
C SER A 106 -2.12 -3.31 -14.02
N SER A 107 -2.24 -4.49 -14.61
CA SER A 107 -3.53 -5.10 -14.97
C SER A 107 -3.54 -6.60 -14.68
N SER A 108 -4.71 -7.14 -14.35
CA SER A 108 -4.92 -8.58 -14.11
C SER A 108 -6.38 -8.97 -14.29
N GLU A 109 -6.63 -10.22 -14.67
CA GLU A 109 -7.97 -10.84 -14.63
C GLU A 109 -8.47 -11.08 -13.19
N SER A 110 -7.58 -10.98 -12.21
CA SER A 110 -7.85 -11.12 -10.78
C SER A 110 -7.88 -9.75 -10.10
N ALA A 111 -9.05 -9.37 -9.58
CA ALA A 111 -9.19 -8.15 -8.78
C ALA A 111 -8.31 -8.18 -7.51
N PHE A 112 -7.95 -9.37 -7.01
CA PHE A 112 -7.08 -9.50 -5.84
C PHE A 112 -5.66 -9.03 -6.16
N ASP A 113 -5.13 -9.35 -7.33
CA ASP A 113 -3.74 -9.03 -7.69
C ASP A 113 -3.56 -7.51 -7.71
N VAL A 114 -4.41 -6.81 -8.47
CA VAL A 114 -4.39 -5.34 -8.56
C VAL A 114 -4.74 -4.65 -7.24
N LEU A 115 -5.63 -5.23 -6.43
CA LEU A 115 -5.95 -4.68 -5.11
C LEU A 115 -4.79 -4.82 -4.14
N SER A 116 -4.13 -5.97 -4.14
CA SER A 116 -2.98 -6.25 -3.27
C SER A 116 -1.81 -5.34 -3.61
N GLU A 117 -1.50 -5.17 -4.89
CA GLU A 117 -0.45 -4.27 -5.36
C GLU A 117 -0.78 -2.81 -5.04
N GLY A 118 -2.01 -2.37 -5.35
CA GLY A 118 -2.44 -1.01 -5.03
C GLY A 118 -2.42 -0.72 -3.53
N GLN A 119 -2.70 -1.72 -2.68
CA GLN A 119 -2.58 -1.59 -1.23
C GLN A 119 -1.11 -1.45 -0.81
N VAL A 120 -0.21 -2.27 -1.34
CA VAL A 120 1.24 -2.19 -1.06
C VAL A 120 1.78 -0.82 -1.45
N LEU A 121 1.48 -0.32 -2.65
CA LEU A 121 1.92 1.00 -3.11
C LEU A 121 1.35 2.13 -2.25
N THR A 122 0.06 2.03 -1.88
CA THR A 122 -0.58 3.03 -1.01
C THR A 122 0.04 3.05 0.39
N ASP A 123 0.26 1.88 0.98
CA ASP A 123 0.88 1.77 2.30
C ASP A 123 2.34 2.25 2.27
N TYR A 124 3.06 1.98 1.18
CA TYR A 124 4.43 2.47 0.96
C TYR A 124 4.48 3.99 0.95
N ASP A 125 3.64 4.63 0.15
CA ASP A 125 3.59 6.09 0.08
C ASP A 125 3.17 6.71 1.43
N GLN A 126 2.16 6.13 2.11
CA GLN A 126 1.71 6.62 3.41
C GLN A 126 2.79 6.53 4.47
N LEU A 127 3.45 5.38 4.59
CA LEU A 127 4.55 5.19 5.54
C LEU A 127 5.73 6.09 5.19
N GLY A 128 6.08 6.22 3.91
CA GLY A 128 7.10 7.15 3.44
C GLY A 128 6.79 8.60 3.87
N CYS A 129 5.57 9.07 3.65
CA CYS A 129 5.14 10.41 4.06
C CYS A 129 5.19 10.61 5.58
N GLN A 130 4.80 9.60 6.36
CA GLN A 130 4.81 9.67 7.82
C GLN A 130 6.25 9.66 8.38
N LEU A 131 7.17 8.97 7.73
CA LEU A 131 8.57 8.87 8.13
C LEU A 131 9.44 10.03 7.63
N LEU A 132 9.04 10.70 6.55
CA LEU A 132 9.81 11.78 5.93
C LEU A 132 10.25 12.87 6.93
N PRO A 133 9.38 13.41 7.81
CA PRO A 133 9.81 14.41 8.79
C PRO A 133 10.89 13.91 9.75
N LEU A 134 10.94 12.60 10.01
CA LEU A 134 11.97 12.00 10.86
C LEU A 134 13.29 11.85 10.10
N VAL A 135 13.23 11.45 8.83
CA VAL A 135 14.40 11.37 7.95
C VAL A 135 15.05 12.76 7.81
N GLU A 136 14.26 13.80 7.56
CA GLU A 136 14.76 15.18 7.48
C GLU A 136 15.42 15.65 8.79
N ARG A 137 14.86 15.26 9.95
CA ARG A 137 15.47 15.52 11.27
C ARG A 137 16.79 14.78 11.42
N MET A 138 16.88 13.54 10.96
CA MET A 138 18.10 12.73 11.04
C MET A 138 19.20 13.30 10.15
N GLU A 139 18.87 13.71 8.92
CA GLU A 139 19.82 14.36 8.01
C GLU A 139 20.34 15.70 8.55
N SER A 140 19.54 16.38 9.38
CA SER A 140 19.89 17.64 10.04
C SER A 140 20.69 17.46 11.34
N ARG A 141 20.84 16.23 11.86
CA ARG A 141 21.62 15.95 13.08
C ARG A 141 23.10 15.76 12.74
N ASP A 142 23.96 16.27 13.63
CA ASP A 142 25.38 15.98 13.56
C ASP A 142 25.63 14.47 13.75
N PHE A 143 26.51 13.90 12.93
CA PHE A 143 26.94 12.50 13.03
C PHE A 143 27.48 12.21 14.44
N GLY A 144 26.73 11.45 15.25
CA GLY A 144 27.16 11.00 16.58
C GLY A 144 26.17 11.27 17.71
N ASP A 145 25.07 11.99 17.48
CA ASP A 145 24.03 12.16 18.49
C ASP A 145 23.23 10.85 18.62
N PRO A 146 23.15 10.22 19.81
CA PRO A 146 22.47 8.95 19.98
C PRO A 146 20.98 9.09 19.68
N THR A 147 20.42 8.08 19.02
CA THR A 147 18.98 7.96 18.77
C THR A 147 18.19 8.13 20.07
N SER A 148 17.28 9.11 20.09
CA SER A 148 16.49 9.39 21.28
C SER A 148 15.40 8.32 21.49
N ALA A 149 15.02 8.09 22.75
CA ALA A 149 13.90 7.20 23.06
C ALA A 149 12.58 7.70 22.46
N ASP A 150 12.44 9.03 22.28
CA ASP A 150 11.26 9.65 21.70
C ASP A 150 11.15 9.35 20.20
N ASP A 151 12.27 9.38 19.46
CA ASP A 151 12.29 9.01 18.03
C ASP A 151 11.90 7.53 17.85
N ILE A 152 12.41 6.65 18.70
CA ILE A 152 12.05 5.22 18.68
C ILE A 152 10.55 5.05 18.93
N ALA A 153 10.00 5.72 19.95
CA ALA A 153 8.58 5.65 20.28
C ALA A 153 7.69 6.24 19.18
N GLU A 154 8.18 7.25 18.45
CA GLU A 154 7.50 7.80 17.27
C GLU A 154 7.43 6.77 16.14
N VAL A 155 8.56 6.16 15.76
CA VAL A 155 8.56 5.11 14.71
C VAL A 155 7.72 3.92 15.13
N GLU A 156 7.81 3.47 16.39
CA GLU A 156 6.99 2.37 16.91
C GLU A 156 5.48 2.65 16.76
N ARG A 157 5.05 3.90 16.90
CA ARG A 157 3.65 4.30 16.66
C ARG A 157 3.30 4.31 15.17
N ILE A 158 4.17 4.86 14.32
CA ILE A 158 3.97 4.95 12.86
C ILE A 158 3.79 3.55 12.25
N VAL A 159 4.66 2.61 12.60
CA VAL A 159 4.62 1.24 12.05
C VAL A 159 3.65 0.31 12.78
N GLU A 160 2.87 0.86 13.71
CA GLU A 160 1.92 0.15 14.57
C GLU A 160 2.58 -1.04 15.32
N ALA A 161 3.83 -0.91 15.76
CA ALA A 161 4.58 -2.01 16.38
C ALA A 161 3.83 -2.65 17.57
N GLY A 162 3.01 -1.86 18.28
CA GLY A 162 2.21 -2.32 19.41
C GLY A 162 1.15 -3.38 19.09
N VAL A 163 0.71 -3.50 17.83
CA VAL A 163 -0.27 -4.52 17.42
C VAL A 163 0.37 -5.85 17.01
N LEU A 164 1.70 -5.90 16.92
CA LEU A 164 2.43 -7.09 16.49
C LEU A 164 2.60 -8.12 17.63
N PRO A 165 2.74 -9.43 17.28
CA PRO A 165 3.12 -10.45 18.25
C PRO A 165 4.45 -10.12 18.95
N ALA A 166 4.62 -10.58 20.20
CA ALA A 166 5.80 -10.24 21.01
C ALA A 166 7.15 -10.58 20.33
N THR A 167 7.21 -11.68 19.59
CA THR A 167 8.41 -12.08 18.83
C THR A 167 8.76 -11.08 17.73
N ASP A 168 7.75 -10.59 17.01
CA ASP A 168 7.94 -9.61 15.94
C ASP A 168 8.22 -8.21 16.50
N ARG A 169 7.73 -7.89 17.71
CA ARG A 169 8.03 -6.64 18.42
C ARG A 169 9.51 -6.46 18.77
N LEU A 170 10.22 -7.54 19.11
CA LEU A 170 11.65 -7.46 19.38
C LEU A 170 12.45 -7.24 18.09
N ARG A 171 12.06 -7.93 17.02
CA ARG A 171 12.70 -7.78 15.71
C ARG A 171 12.50 -6.38 15.14
N ILE A 172 11.26 -5.87 15.14
CA ILE A 172 10.98 -4.53 14.61
C ILE A 172 11.70 -3.46 15.42
N LYS A 173 11.86 -3.63 16.73
CA LYS A 173 12.61 -2.68 17.55
C LYS A 173 14.08 -2.60 17.14
N ALA A 174 14.71 -3.73 16.78
CA ALA A 174 16.06 -3.73 16.24
C ALA A 174 16.12 -2.99 14.89
N GLU A 175 15.19 -3.27 13.97
CA GLU A 175 15.11 -2.61 12.66
C GLU A 175 14.84 -1.10 12.79
N ILE A 176 14.02 -0.66 13.75
CA ILE A 176 13.79 0.76 14.05
C ILE A 176 15.08 1.45 14.46
N VAL A 177 15.87 0.82 15.34
CA VAL A 177 17.18 1.37 15.75
C VAL A 177 18.14 1.44 14.56
N GLU A 178 18.20 0.40 13.72
CA GLU A 178 19.03 0.41 12.51
C GLU A 178 18.63 1.51 11.53
N PHE A 179 17.33 1.71 11.34
CA PHE A 179 16.79 2.80 10.52
C PHE A 179 17.19 4.16 11.08
N LEU A 180 16.96 4.40 12.37
CA LEU A 180 17.25 5.68 13.02
C LEU A 180 18.76 5.99 13.11
N GLU A 181 19.61 4.97 13.10
CA GLU A 181 21.07 5.11 13.02
C GLU A 181 21.59 5.24 11.58
N GLY A 182 20.70 5.24 10.58
CA GLY A 182 21.07 5.32 9.15
C GLY A 182 21.74 4.05 8.61
N ARG A 183 21.68 2.93 9.35
CA ARG A 183 22.21 1.62 8.93
C ARG A 183 21.23 0.85 8.05
N LEU A 184 19.95 1.23 8.07
CA LEU A 184 18.91 0.70 7.21
C LEU A 184 18.25 1.85 6.45
N GLU A 185 18.22 1.76 5.11
CA GLU A 185 17.60 2.77 4.25
C GLU A 185 16.09 2.84 4.48
N ALA A 186 15.51 4.05 4.38
CA ALA A 186 14.08 4.30 4.61
C ALA A 186 13.18 3.40 3.74
N GLY A 187 13.51 3.27 2.44
CA GLY A 187 12.75 2.42 1.53
C GLY A 187 12.77 0.95 1.94
N ALA A 188 13.91 0.42 2.36
CA ALA A 188 14.03 -0.96 2.84
C ALA A 188 13.27 -1.17 4.17
N PHE A 189 13.33 -0.20 5.07
CA PHE A 189 12.57 -0.22 6.32
C PHE A 189 11.06 -0.27 6.06
N VAL A 190 10.55 0.59 5.17
CA VAL A 190 9.12 0.61 4.79
C VAL A 190 8.70 -0.74 4.19
N THR A 191 9.49 -1.31 3.26
CA THR A 191 9.20 -2.64 2.69
C THR A 191 9.12 -3.72 3.77
N HIS A 192 10.07 -3.77 4.71
CA HIS A 192 10.04 -4.74 5.81
C HIS A 192 8.81 -4.59 6.71
N VAL A 193 8.33 -3.36 6.93
CA VAL A 193 7.11 -3.08 7.69
C VAL A 193 5.89 -3.63 6.95
N ILE A 194 5.75 -3.34 5.65
CA ILE A 194 4.63 -3.78 4.82
C ILE A 194 4.59 -5.31 4.76
N ASP A 195 5.71 -5.95 4.41
CA ASP A 195 5.81 -7.41 4.30
C ASP A 195 5.37 -8.11 5.60
N ARG A 196 5.74 -7.54 6.76
CA ARG A 196 5.37 -8.10 8.06
C ARG A 196 3.88 -7.98 8.35
N HIS A 197 3.26 -6.86 8.00
CA HIS A 197 1.83 -6.67 8.17
C HIS A 197 1.04 -7.58 7.21
N PHE A 198 1.54 -7.77 5.99
CA PHE A 198 0.94 -8.66 5.00
C PHE A 198 1.04 -10.14 5.42
N CYS A 199 2.21 -10.61 5.85
CA CYS A 199 2.43 -12.00 6.27
C CYS A 199 1.94 -12.33 7.69
N ARG A 200 1.26 -11.39 8.37
CA ARG A 200 0.82 -11.53 9.77
C ARG A 200 -0.12 -12.73 9.97
N GLU A 201 -0.92 -13.08 8.97
CA GLU A 201 -1.92 -14.15 9.08
C GLU A 201 -1.36 -15.54 8.75
N GLY A 202 -0.42 -15.66 7.81
CA GLY A 202 0.20 -16.94 7.42
C GLY A 202 0.97 -17.66 8.54
N ARG A 203 1.38 -16.93 9.59
CA ARG A 203 2.04 -17.51 10.78
C ARG A 203 1.08 -17.97 11.88
N CYS A 204 -0.15 -17.46 11.91
CA CYS A 204 -1.15 -17.87 12.90
C CYS A 204 -1.79 -19.22 12.55
N GLU A 205 -1.94 -19.54 11.25
CA GLU A 205 -2.44 -20.86 10.83
C GLU A 205 -1.45 -21.99 11.13
N THR A 206 -0.14 -21.76 11.00
CA THR A 206 0.87 -22.82 11.21
C THR A 206 1.10 -23.20 12.67
N VAL A 207 0.71 -22.36 13.64
CA VAL A 207 0.92 -22.63 15.07
C VAL A 207 -0.23 -23.46 15.68
N THR A 208 -1.38 -23.54 15.01
CA THR A 208 -2.57 -24.23 15.56
C THR A 208 -2.66 -25.72 15.16
N GLU A 209 -1.77 -26.21 14.29
CA GLU A 209 -1.63 -27.64 13.99
C GLU A 209 -0.34 -28.22 14.59
N ARG A 210 -0.31 -28.43 15.92
CA ARG A 210 0.70 -29.34 16.49
C ARG A 210 0.20 -30.11 17.72
N HIS A 211 -0.23 -31.34 17.43
CA HIS A 211 -0.07 -32.58 18.21
C HIS A 211 -1.02 -32.85 19.38
N GLY A 212 -2.20 -33.37 19.02
CA GLY A 212 -2.92 -34.32 19.86
C GLY A 212 -2.32 -35.73 19.71
N HIS A 213 -1.22 -36.02 20.40
CA HIS A 213 -0.80 -37.42 20.67
C HIS A 213 -0.47 -37.57 22.15
N ARG A 214 -1.47 -38.06 22.89
CA ARG A 214 -1.33 -38.55 24.25
C ARG A 214 -0.63 -39.91 24.18
N ILE A 215 0.64 -39.97 24.57
CA ILE A 215 1.31 -41.24 24.88
C ILE A 215 0.87 -41.64 26.30
N THR A 216 0.05 -42.69 26.40
CA THR A 216 -0.18 -43.39 27.66
C THR A 216 1.00 -44.33 27.86
N ILE A 217 1.83 -44.05 28.87
CA ILE A 217 2.78 -45.04 29.40
C ILE A 217 2.02 -45.75 30.52
N GLU A 218 1.51 -46.94 30.23
CA GLU A 218 1.17 -47.92 31.26
C GLU A 218 2.43 -48.70 31.60
N GLU A 219 2.77 -48.77 32.89
CA GLU A 219 3.50 -49.89 33.51
C GLU A 219 3.52 -49.68 35.04
N PRO A 220 3.51 -50.75 35.87
CA PRO A 220 3.54 -52.18 35.57
C PRO A 220 2.26 -52.96 35.93
#